data_AF-A0A933CML7-F1
#
_entry.id   AF-A0A933CML7-F1
#
_cell.length_a   1.000
_cell.length_b   1.000
_cell.length_c   1.000
_cell.angle_alpha   90.00
_cell.angle_beta   90.00
_cell.angle_gamma   90.00
#
_symmetry.space_group_name_H-M   'P 1'
#
loop_
_entity.id
_entity.type
_entity.pdbx_description
1 polymer ?
#
loop_
_entity_poly.entity_id
_entity_poly.type
_entity_poly.pdbx_seq_one_letter_code
_entity_poly.pdbx_strand_id
1 'polypeptide(L)'
;MYVYRTRVPLRNIRRIFLDYVKTMNDLRERPAFYNTLTTNCMTSILFHTRMNPESPPMSWKVLLSGYVPDYLYDLGRIDTSRPFAELEKLSRVNEPAHAVDKDTAFSQRIREGLPVPRPLP
;
A
#
# COMPACT_ATOMS: atom_id res chain seq x y z
N MET A 1 7.75 5.36 -10.54
CA MET A 1 6.88 4.44 -9.79
C MET A 1 7.75 3.54 -8.93
N TYR A 2 7.28 3.32 -7.71
CA TYR A 2 7.97 2.52 -6.71
C TYR A 2 7.03 1.41 -6.22
N VAL A 3 7.58 0.25 -5.90
CA VAL A 3 6.83 -0.88 -5.35
C VAL A 3 7.54 -1.38 -4.11
N TYR A 4 6.86 -1.30 -2.97
CA TYR A 4 7.37 -1.76 -1.68
C TYR A 4 6.60 -2.99 -1.23
N ARG A 5 7.31 -4.01 -0.74
CA ARG A 5 6.68 -5.15 -0.07
C ARG A 5 6.34 -4.75 1.36
N THR A 6 5.09 -4.93 1.74
CA THR A 6 4.61 -4.57 3.08
C THR A 6 4.77 -5.72 4.07
N ARG A 7 5.17 -5.39 5.29
CA ARG A 7 5.19 -6.25 6.46
C ARG A 7 3.84 -6.14 7.20
N VAL A 8 2.86 -6.91 6.73
CA VAL A 8 1.51 -6.93 7.30
C VAL A 8 0.99 -8.37 7.35
N PRO A 9 0.35 -8.81 8.45
CA PRO A 9 -0.26 -10.14 8.50
C PRO A 9 -1.34 -10.32 7.43
N LEU A 10 -1.34 -11.47 6.74
CA LEU A 10 -2.32 -11.75 5.68
C LEU A 10 -3.78 -11.67 6.17
N ARG A 11 -4.03 -12.00 7.45
CA ARG A 11 -5.34 -11.82 8.09
C ARG A 11 -5.83 -10.36 8.04
N ASN A 12 -4.93 -9.39 8.21
CA ASN A 12 -5.26 -7.96 8.22
C ASN A 12 -5.57 -7.48 6.80
N ILE A 13 -4.82 -7.99 5.81
CA ILE A 13 -5.07 -7.72 4.38
C ILE A 13 -6.45 -8.26 3.96
N ARG A 14 -6.78 -9.49 4.35
CA ARG A 14 -8.10 -10.09 4.07
C ARG A 14 -9.25 -9.29 4.69
N ARG A 15 -9.08 -8.83 5.93
CA ARG A 15 -10.04 -7.96 6.60
C ARG A 15 -10.28 -6.69 5.77
N ILE A 16 -9.20 -5.96 5.42
CA ILE A 16 -9.30 -4.73 4.61
C ILE A 16 -10.05 -4.99 3.31
N PHE A 17 -9.71 -6.08 2.61
CA PHE A 17 -10.38 -6.45 1.37
C PHE A 17 -11.89 -6.67 1.55
N LEU A 18 -12.30 -7.42 2.58
CA LEU A 18 -13.71 -7.68 2.85
C LEU A 18 -14.48 -6.42 3.25
N ASP A 19 -13.84 -5.48 3.95
CA ASP A 19 -14.44 -4.20 4.31
C ASP A 19 -14.66 -3.32 3.06
N TYR A 20 -13.71 -3.31 2.14
CA TYR A 20 -13.88 -2.68 0.83
C TYR A 20 -15.09 -3.26 0.06
N VAL A 21 -15.20 -4.59 0.00
CA VAL A 21 -16.33 -5.26 -0.66
C VAL A 21 -17.65 -4.88 0.01
N LYS A 22 -17.68 -4.87 1.35
CA LYS A 22 -18.86 -4.43 2.10
C LYS A 22 -19.23 -2.99 1.76
N THR A 23 -18.28 -2.05 1.78
CA THR A 23 -18.53 -0.64 1.44
C THR A 23 -19.03 -0.48 0.01
N MET A 24 -18.50 -1.24 -0.95
CA MET A 24 -18.99 -1.21 -2.34
C MET A 24 -20.44 -1.71 -2.45
N ASN A 25 -20.79 -2.79 -1.74
CA ASN A 25 -22.16 -3.30 -1.69
C ASN A 25 -23.11 -2.31 -0.99
N ASP A 26 -22.68 -1.71 0.11
CA ASP A 26 -23.46 -0.69 0.82
C ASP A 26 -23.72 0.54 -0.07
N LEU A 27 -22.73 0.99 -0.85
CA LEU A 27 -22.87 2.11 -1.80
C LEU A 27 -23.82 1.79 -2.97
N ARG A 28 -23.91 0.51 -3.36
CA ARG A 28 -24.82 0.05 -4.42
C ARG A 28 -26.28 0.17 -3.98
N GLU A 29 -26.56 -0.16 -2.72
CA GLU A 29 -27.87 -0.09 -2.08
C GLU A 29 -28.22 1.35 -1.67
N ARG A 30 -27.25 2.07 -1.11
CA ARG A 30 -27.40 3.41 -0.53
C ARG A 30 -26.29 4.32 -1.06
N PRO A 31 -26.52 5.05 -2.16
CA PRO A 31 -25.52 5.95 -2.71
C PRO A 31 -25.17 7.04 -1.69
N ALA A 32 -23.89 7.41 -1.64
CA ALA A 32 -23.37 8.47 -0.78
C ALA A 32 -22.59 9.50 -1.62
N PHE A 33 -22.53 10.73 -1.13
CA PHE A 33 -21.75 11.78 -1.78
C PHE A 33 -20.24 11.51 -1.68
N TYR A 34 -19.54 11.67 -2.78
CA TYR A 34 -18.08 11.54 -2.85
C TYR A 34 -17.43 12.86 -2.43
N ASN A 35 -16.61 12.83 -1.38
CA ASN A 35 -15.84 14.00 -0.95
C ASN A 35 -14.38 13.80 -1.35
N THR A 36 -13.85 14.61 -2.26
CA THR A 36 -12.48 14.44 -2.76
C THR A 36 -11.40 14.49 -1.67
N LEU A 37 -11.65 15.17 -0.55
CA LEU A 37 -10.69 15.25 0.57
C LEU A 37 -10.72 13.97 1.42
N THR A 38 -11.89 13.40 1.69
CA THR A 38 -12.06 12.28 2.65
C THR A 38 -12.38 10.94 1.99
N THR A 39 -12.75 10.94 0.73
CA THR A 39 -13.13 9.78 -0.08
C THR A 39 -12.22 9.78 -1.29
N ASN A 40 -10.93 9.55 -1.12
CA ASN A 40 -10.01 9.37 -2.25
C ASN A 40 -9.23 8.06 -2.10
N CYS A 41 -8.42 7.74 -3.10
CA CYS A 41 -7.64 6.50 -3.12
C CYS A 41 -6.74 6.35 -1.88
N MET A 42 -6.34 7.44 -1.23
CA MET A 42 -5.42 7.40 -0.10
C MET A 42 -6.14 7.39 1.25
N THR A 43 -7.11 8.29 1.45
CA THR A 43 -7.87 8.38 2.71
C THR A 43 -8.76 7.16 2.93
N SER A 44 -9.31 6.59 1.85
CA SER A 44 -10.11 5.36 1.94
C SER A 44 -9.27 4.20 2.46
N ILE A 45 -8.05 3.99 1.94
CA ILE A 45 -7.16 2.90 2.39
C ILE A 45 -6.91 3.02 3.90
N LEU A 46 -6.60 4.22 4.39
CA LEU A 46 -6.38 4.43 5.83
C LEU A 46 -7.64 4.18 6.67
N PHE A 47 -8.83 4.56 6.17
CA PHE A 47 -10.07 4.25 6.89
C PHE A 47 -10.34 2.75 6.96
N HIS A 48 -10.15 2.03 5.86
CA HIS A 48 -10.30 0.58 5.85
C HIS A 48 -9.25 -0.13 6.71
N THR A 49 -8.03 0.42 6.88
CA THR A 49 -7.04 -0.21 7.78
C THR A 49 -7.46 -0.18 9.26
N ARG A 50 -8.34 0.76 9.66
CA ARG A 50 -8.79 0.93 11.06
C ARG A 50 -9.56 -0.26 11.61
N MET A 51 -10.10 -1.12 10.75
CA MET A 51 -10.71 -2.37 11.19
C MET A 51 -9.69 -3.35 11.83
N ASN A 52 -8.40 -3.13 11.62
CA ASN A 52 -7.34 -3.90 12.24
C ASN A 52 -6.85 -3.21 13.51
N PRO A 53 -6.66 -3.95 14.62
CA PRO A 53 -6.12 -3.38 15.87
C PRO A 53 -4.75 -2.71 15.70
N GLU A 54 -3.96 -3.21 14.75
CA GLU A 54 -2.62 -2.71 14.45
C GLU A 54 -2.60 -1.58 13.38
N SER A 55 -3.74 -0.92 13.13
CA SER A 55 -3.83 0.14 12.13
C SER A 55 -2.78 1.23 12.39
N PRO A 56 -2.08 1.74 11.36
CA PRO A 56 -1.20 2.89 11.52
C PRO A 56 -1.98 4.11 12.04
N PRO A 57 -1.37 4.96 12.89
CA PRO A 57 -2.00 6.18 13.36
C PRO A 57 -2.27 7.16 12.21
N MET A 58 -3.15 8.15 12.40
CA MET A 58 -3.31 9.21 11.40
C MET A 58 -2.01 10.02 11.31
N SER A 59 -1.50 10.25 10.10
CA SER A 59 -0.34 11.10 9.84
C SER A 59 -0.60 12.01 8.64
N TRP A 60 -0.10 13.24 8.67
CA TRP A 60 -0.16 14.15 7.52
C TRP A 60 0.57 13.57 6.31
N LYS A 61 1.57 12.69 6.52
CA LYS A 61 2.28 11.95 5.46
C LYS A 61 1.34 11.05 4.63
N VAL A 62 0.17 10.70 5.17
CA VAL A 62 -0.89 9.98 4.45
C VAL A 62 -1.63 10.92 3.49
N LEU A 63 -1.79 12.19 3.84
CA LEU A 63 -2.48 13.16 2.98
C LEU A 63 -1.62 13.56 1.76
N LEU A 64 -0.29 13.56 1.92
CA LEU A 64 0.66 13.75 0.83
C LEU A 64 1.26 12.41 0.43
N SER A 65 0.62 11.75 -0.55
CA SER A 65 0.92 10.37 -0.94
C SER A 65 2.41 10.06 -1.25
N GLY A 66 3.18 11.07 -1.66
CA GLY A 66 4.63 10.97 -1.84
C GLY A 66 5.42 10.58 -0.58
N TYR A 67 4.88 10.82 0.61
CA TYR A 67 5.52 10.51 1.90
C TYR A 67 5.04 9.19 2.52
N VAL A 68 4.13 8.47 1.88
CA VAL A 68 3.60 7.20 2.42
C VAL A 68 4.68 6.13 2.57
N PRO A 69 5.62 5.93 1.64
CA PRO A 69 6.67 4.94 1.82
C PRO A 69 7.59 5.26 3.01
N ASP A 70 7.95 6.53 3.18
CA ASP A 70 8.74 7.04 4.31
C ASP A 70 7.99 6.83 5.64
N TYR A 71 6.69 7.11 5.66
CA TYR A 71 5.83 6.83 6.82
C TYR A 71 5.77 5.33 7.18
N LEU A 72 5.63 4.45 6.18
CA LEU A 72 5.63 3.00 6.41
C LEU A 72 7.02 2.48 6.83
N TYR A 73 8.09 3.13 6.38
CA TYR A 73 9.45 2.85 6.83
C TYR A 73 9.62 3.17 8.32
N ASP A 74 9.20 4.37 8.75
CA ASP A 74 9.22 4.79 10.16
C ASP A 74 8.45 3.82 11.07
N LEU A 75 7.35 3.26 10.57
CA LEU A 75 6.53 2.28 11.29
C LEU A 75 7.07 0.84 11.23
N GLY A 76 8.18 0.60 10.53
CA GLY A 76 8.72 -0.76 10.32
C GLY A 76 7.76 -1.67 9.52
N ARG A 77 6.89 -1.08 8.69
CA ARG A 77 5.90 -1.79 7.86
C ARG A 77 6.41 -2.13 6.46
N ILE A 78 7.65 -1.78 6.14
CA ILE A 78 8.39 -2.22 4.95
C ILE A 78 9.79 -2.69 5.37
N ASP A 79 10.68 -2.98 4.41
CA ASP A 79 12.04 -3.40 4.75
C ASP A 79 12.82 -2.27 5.42
N THR A 80 13.42 -2.54 6.57
CA THR A 80 14.22 -1.59 7.36
C THR A 80 15.64 -2.09 7.56
N SER A 81 16.08 -3.08 6.77
CA SER A 81 17.44 -3.63 6.81
C SER A 81 18.50 -2.67 6.27
N ARG A 82 18.09 -1.61 5.57
CA ARG A 82 18.93 -0.62 4.90
C ARG A 82 18.32 0.77 5.02
N PRO A 83 19.12 1.85 4.90
CA PRO A 83 18.61 3.22 4.89
C PRO A 83 17.50 3.41 3.84
N PHE A 84 16.47 4.21 4.17
CA PHE A 84 15.30 4.42 3.31
C PHE A 84 15.66 4.87 1.89
N ALA A 85 16.66 5.76 1.72
CA ALA A 85 17.10 6.22 0.41
C ALA A 85 17.65 5.09 -0.49
N GLU A 86 18.28 4.06 0.10
CA GLU A 86 18.71 2.88 -0.65
C GLU A 86 17.53 1.97 -1.00
N LEU A 87 16.62 1.76 -0.04
CA LEU A 87 15.38 1.01 -0.26
C LEU A 87 14.56 1.62 -1.39
N GLU A 88 14.40 2.94 -1.41
CA GLU A 88 13.65 3.66 -2.45
C GLU A 88 14.26 3.45 -3.84
N LYS A 89 15.60 3.54 -3.97
CA LYS A 89 16.30 3.25 -5.23
C LYS A 89 16.02 1.83 -5.72
N LEU A 90 16.13 0.85 -4.84
CA LEU A 90 15.88 -0.57 -5.14
C LEU A 90 14.40 -0.86 -5.45
N SER A 91 13.49 -0.03 -4.94
CA SER A 91 12.05 -0.19 -5.12
C SER A 91 11.54 0.49 -6.38
N ARG A 92 12.38 1.19 -7.15
CA ARG A 92 12.00 1.86 -8.38
C ARG A 92 11.83 0.85 -9.52
N VAL A 93 10.63 0.77 -10.08
CA VAL A 93 10.27 -0.26 -11.08
C VAL A 93 10.08 0.30 -12.49
N ASN A 94 10.41 1.58 -12.76
CA ASN A 94 10.21 2.20 -14.07
C ASN A 94 10.90 1.43 -15.21
N GLU A 95 12.20 1.19 -15.08
CA GLU A 95 12.97 0.51 -16.12
C GLU A 95 12.52 -0.95 -16.31
N PRO A 96 12.35 -1.76 -15.25
CA PRO A 96 11.73 -3.09 -15.37
C PRO A 96 10.36 -3.04 -16.04
N ALA A 97 9.50 -2.08 -15.68
CA ALA A 97 8.16 -1.95 -16.25
C ALA A 97 8.22 -1.65 -17.76
N HIS A 98 9.06 -0.71 -18.19
CA HIS A 98 9.22 -0.40 -19.61
C HIS A 98 9.77 -1.60 -20.41
N ALA A 99 10.70 -2.36 -19.83
CA ALA A 99 11.28 -3.53 -20.48
C ALA A 99 10.28 -4.68 -20.70
N VAL A 100 9.17 -4.72 -19.94
CA VAL A 100 8.21 -5.84 -19.95
C VAL A 100 6.77 -5.41 -20.23
N ASP A 101 6.56 -4.20 -20.77
CA ASP A 101 5.26 -3.52 -20.91
C ASP A 101 4.11 -4.40 -21.45
N LYS A 102 4.39 -5.22 -22.47
CA LYS A 102 3.39 -6.10 -23.13
C LYS A 102 3.43 -7.55 -22.67
N ASP A 103 4.25 -7.85 -21.68
CA ASP A 103 4.41 -9.20 -21.14
C ASP A 103 3.17 -9.59 -20.33
N THR A 104 2.58 -10.75 -20.61
CA THR A 104 1.45 -11.28 -19.83
C THR A 104 1.80 -11.51 -18.35
N ALA A 105 3.09 -11.69 -18.05
CA ALA A 105 3.63 -11.81 -16.70
C ALA A 105 4.12 -10.46 -16.12
N PHE A 106 3.79 -9.31 -16.73
CA PHE A 106 4.21 -7.96 -16.33
C PHE A 106 4.25 -7.77 -14.80
N SER A 107 3.14 -8.09 -14.14
CA SER A 107 2.96 -7.96 -12.69
C SER A 107 4.03 -8.72 -11.90
N GLN A 108 4.35 -9.95 -12.30
CA GLN A 108 5.38 -10.75 -11.61
C GLN A 108 6.77 -10.18 -11.90
N ARG A 109 7.05 -9.87 -13.18
CA ARG A 109 8.36 -9.40 -13.63
C ARG A 109 8.78 -8.08 -13.01
N ILE A 110 7.88 -7.11 -12.87
CA ILE A 110 8.22 -5.83 -12.20
C ILE A 110 8.49 -5.98 -10.69
N ARG A 111 8.20 -7.15 -10.10
CA ARG A 111 8.41 -7.44 -8.67
C ARG A 111 9.60 -8.37 -8.40
N GLU A 112 10.26 -8.84 -9.45
CA GLU A 112 11.51 -9.60 -9.35
C GLU A 112 12.61 -8.72 -8.77
N GLY A 113 13.43 -9.27 -7.87
CA GLY A 113 14.53 -8.54 -7.24
C GLY A 113 14.14 -7.48 -6.19
N LEU A 114 12.85 -7.20 -5.99
CA LEU A 114 12.41 -6.24 -4.97
C LEU A 114 12.75 -6.72 -3.54
N PRO A 115 13.20 -5.83 -2.64
CA PRO A 115 13.51 -6.17 -1.26
C PRO A 115 12.34 -6.84 -0.53
N VAL A 116 12.63 -7.93 0.17
CA VAL A 116 11.65 -8.70 0.93
C VAL A 116 11.83 -8.38 2.42
N PRO A 117 10.85 -7.72 3.08
CA PRO A 117 10.94 -7.45 4.50
C PRO A 117 10.93 -8.77 5.27
N ARG A 118 11.73 -8.84 6.35
CA ARG A 118 11.64 -9.93 7.32
C ARG A 118 10.19 -10.09 7.82
N PRO A 119 9.67 -11.31 8.00
CA PRO A 119 8.35 -11.53 8.61
C PRO A 119 8.25 -10.86 9.99
N LEU A 120 7.03 -10.52 10.40
CA LEU A 120 6.78 -10.16 11.80
C LEU A 120 7.02 -11.40 12.68
N PRO A 121 7.61 -11.22 13.88
CA PRO A 121 7.69 -12.30 14.87
C PRO A 121 6.30 -12.79 15.29
#